data_AF-A0A395J1W4-F1
#
_entry.id   AF-A0A395J1W4-F1
#
_cell.length_a   1.000
_cell.length_b   1.000
_cell.length_c   1.000
_cell.angle_alpha   90.00
_cell.angle_beta   90.00
_cell.angle_gamma   90.00
#
_symmetry.space_group_name_H-M   'P 1'
#
loop_
_entity.id
_entity.type
_entity.pdbx_description
1 polymer ?
#
loop_
_entity_poly.entity_id
_entity_poly.type
_entity_poly.pdbx_seq_one_letter_code
_entity_poly.pdbx_strand_id
1 'polypeptide(L)'
;MSSLSSSTTSRIKSVVMFGDPKNGIALNGIDASKVMTICDPKDDICKGGDAILPAHLEYSANAGTAAMFALSGLADVGITSARKVNGVDGIMS
;
A
#
# COMPACT_ATOMS: atom_id res chain seq x y z
N MET A 1 3.80 2.80 24.48
CA MET A 1 3.64 2.95 23.02
C MET A 1 2.30 3.62 22.78
N SER A 2 2.29 4.85 22.29
CA SER A 2 1.05 5.57 21.99
C SER A 2 0.47 5.06 20.68
N SER A 3 -0.75 4.57 20.68
CA SER A 3 -1.49 4.20 19.46
C SER A 3 -2.35 5.36 18.99
N LEU A 4 -2.63 5.41 17.69
CA LEU A 4 -3.63 6.33 17.14
C LEU A 4 -5.02 5.97 17.70
N SER A 5 -5.86 6.98 17.95
CA SER A 5 -7.26 6.74 18.30
C SER A 5 -8.02 6.12 17.12
N SER A 6 -9.13 5.42 17.41
CA SER A 6 -10.03 4.89 16.38
C SER A 6 -10.56 5.98 15.44
N SER A 7 -10.81 7.19 15.96
CA SER A 7 -11.22 8.36 15.18
C SER A 7 -10.14 8.86 14.21
N THR A 8 -8.88 8.54 14.49
CA THR A 8 -7.75 8.87 13.63
C THR A 8 -7.53 7.76 12.60
N THR A 9 -7.51 6.50 13.02
CA THR A 9 -7.31 5.37 12.10
C THR A 9 -8.46 5.20 11.11
N SER A 10 -9.68 5.59 11.46
CA SER A 10 -10.83 5.58 10.53
C SER A 10 -10.65 6.48 9.31
N ARG A 11 -9.79 7.51 9.41
CA ARG A 11 -9.45 8.43 8.31
C ARG A 11 -8.41 7.85 7.35
N ILE A 12 -7.74 6.76 7.73
CA ILE A 12 -6.78 6.08 6.87
C ILE A 12 -7.53 5.34 5.76
N LYS A 13 -7.12 5.63 4.52
CA LYS A 13 -7.72 5.07 3.31
C LYS A 13 -6.95 3.85 2.80
N SER A 14 -5.62 3.91 2.87
CA SER A 14 -4.72 2.84 2.44
C SER A 14 -3.42 2.91 3.25
N VAL A 15 -2.79 1.76 3.47
CA VAL A 15 -1.43 1.63 4.01
C VAL A 15 -0.65 0.70 3.09
N VAL A 16 0.56 1.11 2.71
CA VAL A 16 1.48 0.26 1.96
C VAL A 16 2.75 0.10 2.77
N MET A 17 3.21 -1.14 2.92
CA MET A 17 4.43 -1.49 3.64
C MET A 17 5.32 -2.32 2.70
N PHE A 18 6.58 -1.92 2.56
CA PHE A 18 7.59 -2.66 1.81
C PHE A 18 8.61 -3.21 2.81
N GLY A 19 8.98 -4.49 2.70
CA GLY A 19 10.02 -5.06 3.57
C GLY A 19 9.66 -5.04 5.05
N ASP A 20 8.40 -5.28 5.41
CA ASP A 20 7.90 -5.17 6.80
C ASP A 20 8.58 -6.18 7.74
N PRO A 21 9.36 -5.75 8.75
CA PRO A 21 9.97 -6.65 9.72
C PRO A 21 8.97 -7.43 10.58
N LYS A 22 7.71 -6.97 10.62
CA LYS A 22 6.60 -7.59 11.35
C LYS A 22 5.54 -8.13 10.38
N ASN A 23 5.97 -8.62 9.22
CA ASN A 23 5.07 -9.15 8.20
C ASN A 23 4.06 -10.14 8.79
N GLY A 24 2.78 -9.96 8.45
CA GLY A 24 1.67 -10.75 8.98
C GLY A 24 1.09 -10.26 10.30
N ILE A 25 1.67 -9.23 10.94
CA ILE A 25 1.10 -8.60 12.13
C ILE A 25 0.11 -7.52 11.72
N ALA A 26 -1.13 -7.64 12.18
CA ALA A 26 -2.18 -6.67 11.88
C ALA A 26 -1.88 -5.27 12.45
N LEU A 27 -2.20 -4.24 11.68
CA LEU A 27 -2.15 -2.85 12.13
C LEU A 27 -3.39 -2.54 12.98
N ASN A 28 -3.19 -2.20 14.25
CA ASN A 28 -4.29 -1.92 15.17
C ASN A 28 -5.18 -0.77 14.66
N GLY A 29 -6.48 -1.03 14.57
CA GLY A 29 -7.48 -0.04 14.17
C GLY A 29 -7.57 0.23 12.66
N ILE A 30 -6.89 -0.58 11.84
CA ILE A 30 -6.93 -0.51 10.37
C ILE A 30 -7.46 -1.82 9.82
N ASP A 31 -8.47 -1.74 8.95
CA ASP A 31 -9.02 -2.90 8.25
C ASP A 31 -7.96 -3.51 7.33
N ALA A 32 -7.81 -4.84 7.34
CA ALA A 32 -6.84 -5.55 6.53
C ALA A 32 -7.02 -5.31 5.02
N SER A 33 -8.24 -5.05 4.54
CA SER A 33 -8.52 -4.69 3.15
C SER A 33 -7.85 -3.37 2.70
N LYS A 34 -7.47 -2.50 3.66
CA LYS A 34 -6.77 -1.24 3.41
C LYS A 34 -5.26 -1.37 3.52
N VAL A 35 -4.73 -2.55 3.84
CA VAL A 35 -3.30 -2.77 4.05
C VAL A 35 -2.75 -3.64 2.93
N MET A 36 -1.69 -3.18 2.28
CA MET A 36 -0.90 -3.98 1.37
C MET A 36 0.54 -4.06 1.88
N THR A 37 0.97 -5.28 2.21
CA THR A 37 2.36 -5.56 2.55
C THR A 37 3.01 -6.28 1.38
N ILE A 38 4.15 -5.76 0.93
CA ILE A 38 4.96 -6.35 -0.13
C ILE A 38 6.25 -6.85 0.51
N CYS A 39 6.43 -8.16 0.46
CA CYS A 39 7.60 -8.86 0.99
C CYS A 39 8.14 -9.82 -0.06
N ASP A 40 9.37 -9.62 -0.50
CA ASP A 40 10.06 -10.60 -1.36
C ASP A 40 10.38 -11.86 -0.53
N PRO A 41 10.15 -13.09 -1.05
CA PRO A 41 10.46 -14.32 -0.33
C PRO A 41 11.94 -14.47 0.10
N LYS A 42 12.86 -13.75 -0.55
CA LYS A 42 14.29 -13.71 -0.25
C LYS A 42 14.67 -12.57 0.69
N ASP A 43 13.75 -11.69 1.04
CA ASP A 43 13.99 -10.63 2.03
C ASP A 43 14.01 -11.23 3.44
N ASP A 44 15.16 -11.14 4.09
CA ASP A 44 15.36 -11.63 5.46
C ASP A 44 14.64 -10.77 6.51
N ILE A 45 14.50 -9.46 6.23
CA ILE A 45 13.83 -8.52 7.13
C ILE A 45 12.37 -8.92 7.29
N CYS A 46 11.69 -9.30 6.22
CA CYS A 46 10.31 -9.80 6.26
C CYS A 46 10.10 -11.07 7.11
N LYS A 47 11.18 -11.77 7.45
CA LYS A 47 11.15 -12.97 8.30
C LYS A 47 11.51 -12.66 9.76
N GLY A 48 11.69 -11.39 10.09
CA GLY A 48 12.16 -10.92 11.40
C GLY A 48 13.68 -11.01 11.57
N GLY A 49 14.42 -11.25 10.49
CA GLY A 49 15.88 -11.18 10.48
C GLY A 49 16.39 -9.75 10.39
N ASP A 50 17.71 -9.61 10.26
CA ASP A 50 18.42 -8.33 10.22
C ASP A 50 19.38 -8.21 9.03
N ALA A 51 19.42 -9.21 8.14
CA ALA A 51 20.28 -9.18 6.96
C ALA A 51 19.67 -8.36 5.81
N ILE A 52 20.37 -7.31 5.40
CA ILE A 52 19.99 -6.51 4.22
C ILE A 52 20.49 -7.20 2.96
N LEU A 53 19.62 -8.01 2.34
CA LEU A 53 19.88 -8.70 1.08
C LEU A 53 19.37 -7.87 -0.12
N PRO A 54 19.81 -8.14 -1.36
CA PRO A 54 19.34 -7.40 -2.55
C PRO A 54 17.81 -7.33 -2.66
N ALA A 55 17.11 -8.40 -2.28
CA ALA A 55 15.65 -8.47 -2.25
C ALA A 55 14.99 -7.39 -1.37
N HIS A 56 15.68 -6.89 -0.35
CA HIS A 56 15.20 -5.79 0.50
C HIS A 56 15.37 -4.40 -0.16
N LEU A 57 16.22 -4.29 -1.17
CA LEU A 57 16.62 -3.02 -1.79
C LEU A 57 15.88 -2.73 -3.12
N GLU A 58 15.11 -3.69 -3.62
CA GLU A 58 14.56 -3.67 -4.99
C GLU A 58 13.05 -3.39 -5.06
N TYR A 59 12.41 -2.97 -3.95
CA TYR A 59 10.96 -2.67 -3.91
C TYR A 59 10.52 -1.49 -4.80
N SER A 60 11.46 -0.73 -5.37
CA SER A 60 11.15 0.29 -6.38
C SER A 60 10.39 -0.31 -7.57
N ALA A 61 10.63 -1.58 -7.90
CA ALA A 61 9.89 -2.30 -8.93
C ALA A 61 8.37 -2.41 -8.63
N ASN A 62 7.97 -2.32 -7.36
CA ASN A 62 6.58 -2.43 -6.93
C ASN A 62 5.85 -1.08 -6.79
N ALA A 63 6.54 0.04 -7.02
CA ALA A 63 5.99 1.38 -6.79
C ALA A 63 4.68 1.64 -7.57
N GLY A 64 4.57 1.14 -8.80
CA GLY A 64 3.35 1.28 -9.61
C GLY A 64 2.15 0.58 -8.98
N THR A 65 2.32 -0.69 -8.59
CA THR A 65 1.28 -1.48 -7.92
C THR A 65 0.88 -0.86 -6.58
N ALA A 66 1.86 -0.36 -5.81
CA ALA A 66 1.63 0.38 -4.57
C ALA A 66 0.82 1.65 -4.75
N ALA A 67 1.15 2.46 -5.76
CA ALA A 67 0.39 3.66 -6.06
C ALA A 67 -1.05 3.33 -6.46
N MET A 68 -1.26 2.28 -7.27
CA MET A 68 -2.59 1.84 -7.68
C MET A 68 -3.44 1.35 -6.51
N PHE A 69 -2.87 0.55 -5.60
CA PHE A 69 -3.54 0.15 -4.37
C PHE A 69 -3.90 1.36 -3.51
N ALA A 70 -2.96 2.27 -3.30
CA ALA A 70 -3.19 3.47 -2.51
C ALA A 70 -4.35 4.31 -3.07
N LEU A 71 -4.40 4.50 -4.39
CA LEU A 71 -5.48 5.20 -5.09
C LEU A 71 -6.82 4.46 -4.98
N SER A 72 -6.83 3.13 -5.02
CA SER A 72 -8.07 2.35 -4.91
C SER A 72 -8.83 2.61 -3.60
N GLY A 73 -8.12 2.84 -2.48
CA GLY A 73 -8.74 3.21 -1.20
C GLY A 73 -9.37 4.62 -1.18
N LEU A 74 -9.16 5.43 -2.22
CA LEU A 74 -9.78 6.75 -2.37
C LEU A 74 -11.05 6.73 -3.24
N ALA A 75 -11.48 5.56 -3.73
CA ALA A 75 -12.66 5.45 -4.59
C ALA A 75 -13.93 6.03 -3.95
N ASP A 76 -14.13 5.81 -2.64
CA ASP A 76 -15.29 6.31 -1.89
C ASP A 76 -15.38 7.83 -1.81
N VAL A 77 -14.27 8.54 -2.05
CA VAL A 77 -14.23 10.01 -2.08
C VAL A 77 -14.14 10.56 -3.50
N GLY A 78 -14.44 9.73 -4.51
CA GLY A 78 -14.50 10.10 -5.92
C GLY A 78 -13.15 10.23 -6.61
N ILE A 79 -12.05 9.89 -5.94
CA ILE A 79 -10.71 9.87 -6.52
C ILE A 79 -10.46 8.45 -7.03
N THR A 80 -10.64 8.25 -8.33
CA THR A 80 -10.35 6.98 -8.99
C THR A 80 -9.20 7.16 -9.98
N SER A 81 -8.57 6.06 -10.37
CA SER A 81 -7.53 6.01 -11.40
C SER A 81 -8.04 6.35 -12.82
N ALA A 82 -9.27 6.87 -12.96
CA ALA A 82 -9.91 7.18 -14.23
C ALA A 82 -9.24 8.31 -15.03
N ARG A 83 -8.17 8.95 -14.55
CA ARG A 83 -7.29 9.77 -15.42
C ARG A 83 -6.34 8.90 -16.27
N LYS A 84 -6.84 7.79 -16.83
CA LYS A 84 -6.17 7.02 -17.90
C LYS A 84 -7.11 6.15 -18.76
N VAL A 85 -8.39 6.51 -18.88
CA VAL A 85 -9.23 6.13 -20.04
C VAL A 85 -10.09 7.35 -20.39
N ASN A 86 -10.03 7.84 -21.63
CA ASN A 86 -10.69 9.07 -22.16
C ASN A 86 -9.96 10.40 -21.96
N GLY A 87 -8.66 10.45 -22.29
CA GLY A 87 -7.92 11.71 -22.44
C GLY A 87 -7.38 11.99 -23.85
N VAL A 88 -7.55 11.05 -24.79
CA VAL A 88 -7.37 11.21 -26.23
C VAL A 88 -8.49 10.41 -26.88
N ASP A 89 -9.12 10.99 -27.90
CA ASP A 89 -10.43 10.66 -28.48
C ASP A 89 -11.59 11.20 -27.63
N GLY A 90 -12.08 12.41 -27.88
CA GLY A 90 -12.76 12.80 -29.12
C GLY A 90 -14.26 12.96 -28.77
N ILE A 91 -14.73 14.19 -28.59
CA ILE A 91 -15.71 14.83 -29.48
C ILE A 91 -17.04 14.06 -29.58
N MET A 92 -18.07 14.64 -28.96
CA MET A 92 -19.49 14.70 -29.37
C MET A 92 -20.18 13.46 -29.95
N SER A 93 -21.34 13.17 -29.33
CA SER A 93 -22.47 12.32 -29.73
C SER A 93 -22.39 10.86 -29.32
#